data_AF-A0A1B7YIR3-F1
#
_entry.id   AF-A0A1B7YIR3-F1
#
_cell.length_a   1.000
_cell.length_b   1.000
_cell.length_c   1.000
_cell.angle_alpha   90.00
_cell.angle_beta   90.00
_cell.angle_gamma   90.00
#
_symmetry.space_group_name_H-M   'P 1'
#
loop_
_entity.id
_entity.type
_entity.pdbx_description
1 polymer ?
#
loop_
_entity_poly.entity_id
_entity_poly.type
_entity_poly.pdbx_seq_one_letter_code
_entity_poly.pdbx_strand_id
1 'polypeptide(L)' 'MAMEIVKHSEEEEFAIKPQASVPHLDTSNWPLLLKNYDKRNPLKRDIKSYISSGVINLDKPSNT' A
#
# COMPACT_ATOMS: atom_id res chain seq x y z
N MET A 1 -47.50 -33.41 2.49
CA MET A 1 -46.23 -33.03 1.83
C MET A 1 -46.38 -31.59 1.38
N ALA A 2 -45.77 -30.66 2.10
CA ALA A 2 -45.68 -29.27 1.70
C ALA A 2 -44.20 -29.00 1.41
N MET A 3 -43.90 -28.69 0.16
CA MET A 3 -42.57 -28.25 -0.25
C MET A 3 -42.67 -26.73 -0.36
N GLU A 4 -42.21 -26.05 0.68
CA GLU A 4 -42.08 -24.60 0.68
C GLU A 4 -40.89 -24.25 -0.21
N ILE A 5 -41.18 -23.70 -1.39
CA ILE A 5 -40.16 -23.24 -2.33
C ILE A 5 -39.61 -21.93 -1.76
N VAL A 6 -38.47 -22.01 -1.09
CA VAL A 6 -37.69 -20.83 -0.68
C VAL A 6 -37.17 -20.15 -1.94
N LYS A 7 -37.90 -19.13 -2.41
CA LYS A 7 -37.45 -18.23 -3.45
C LYS A 7 -36.27 -17.43 -2.89
N HIS A 8 -35.05 -17.82 -3.26
CA HIS A 8 -33.86 -16.98 -3.09
C HIS A 8 -33.96 -15.86 -4.12
N SER A 9 -34.76 -14.84 -3.80
CA SER A 9 -34.72 -13.55 -4.47
C SER A 9 -33.64 -12.74 -3.80
N GLU A 10 -32.46 -12.77 -4.38
CA GLU A 10 -31.49 -11.69 -4.41
C GLU A 10 -30.35 -12.21 -5.29
N GLU A 11 -30.34 -11.77 -6.54
CA GLU A 11 -29.10 -11.62 -7.30
C GLU A 11 -28.26 -10.63 -6.50
N GLU A 12 -27.63 -11.10 -5.42
CA GLU A 12 -26.66 -10.32 -4.68
C GLU A 12 -25.56 -10.03 -5.68
N GLU A 13 -25.55 -8.79 -6.13
CA GLU A 13 -24.52 -8.18 -6.93
C GLU A 13 -23.19 -8.39 -6.18
N PHE A 14 -22.50 -9.50 -6.44
CA PHE A 14 -21.18 -9.83 -5.90
C PHE A 14 -20.10 -8.92 -6.53
N ALA A 15 -20.39 -7.63 -6.66
CA ALA A 15 -19.50 -6.61 -7.16
C ALA A 15 -18.76 -5.98 -5.98
N ILE A 16 -17.43 -6.12 -5.99
CA ILE A 16 -16.57 -5.46 -5.02
C ILE A 16 -16.65 -3.95 -5.28
N LYS A 17 -17.35 -3.21 -4.41
CA LYS A 17 -17.43 -1.75 -4.50
C LYS A 17 -16.06 -1.15 -4.17
N PRO A 18 -15.57 -0.17 -4.96
CA PRO A 18 -14.28 0.45 -4.69
C PRO A 18 -14.35 1.21 -3.36
N GLN A 19 -13.42 0.90 -2.46
CA GLN A 19 -13.29 1.60 -1.19
C GLN A 19 -12.53 2.92 -1.43
N ALA A 20 -13.13 4.06 -1.06
CA ALA A 20 -12.55 5.38 -1.30
C ALA A 20 -11.29 5.68 -0.44
N SER A 21 -11.03 4.86 0.57
CA SER A 21 -9.96 5.03 1.55
C SER A 21 -8.94 3.91 1.40
N VAL A 22 -7.66 4.29 1.31
CA VAL A 22 -6.55 3.35 1.32
C VAL A 22 -6.35 2.85 2.75
N PRO A 23 -6.48 1.54 3.05
CA PRO A 23 -6.26 1.03 4.38
C PRO A 23 -4.81 1.27 4.83
N HIS A 24 -4.62 1.71 6.07
CA HIS A 24 -3.30 1.89 6.65
C HIS A 24 -2.66 0.52 6.90
N LEU A 25 -1.52 0.24 6.25
CA LEU A 25 -0.82 -1.02 6.37
C LEU A 25 0.06 -1.03 7.64
N ASP A 26 -0.44 -1.63 8.72
CA ASP A 26 0.37 -1.90 9.93
C ASP A 26 1.11 -3.23 9.80
N THR A 27 2.45 -3.16 9.74
CA THR A 27 3.32 -4.34 9.64
C THR A 27 4.12 -4.62 10.91
N SER A 28 3.73 -4.01 12.04
CA SER A 28 4.44 -4.13 13.32
C SER A 28 4.49 -5.57 13.84
N ASN A 29 3.49 -6.38 13.53
CA ASN A 29 3.36 -7.78 13.95
C ASN A 29 3.83 -8.79 12.89
N TRP A 30 4.38 -8.35 11.77
CA TRP A 30 4.81 -9.25 10.69
C TRP A 30 6.10 -10.00 11.10
N PRO A 31 6.25 -11.27 10.70
CA PRO A 31 7.35 -12.12 11.16
C PRO A 31 8.70 -11.77 10.50
N LEU A 32 9.80 -12.12 11.19
CA LEU A 32 11.17 -12.05 10.67
C LEU A 32 11.58 -10.65 10.18
N LEU A 33 12.16 -10.58 8.98
CA LEU A 33 12.65 -9.39 8.30
C LEU A 33 11.53 -8.48 7.80
N LEU A 34 10.27 -8.93 7.88
CA LEU A 34 9.10 -8.18 7.45
C LEU A 34 8.51 -7.30 8.57
N LYS A 35 9.01 -7.42 9.79
CA LYS A 35 8.60 -6.58 10.92
C LYS A 35 8.85 -5.10 10.62
N ASN A 36 7.84 -4.26 10.76
CA ASN A 36 7.90 -2.81 10.47
C ASN A 36 8.31 -2.47 9.03
N TYR A 37 7.96 -3.32 8.06
CA TYR A 37 8.15 -3.04 6.65
C TYR A 37 7.60 -1.66 6.23
N ASP A 38 6.46 -1.24 6.79
CA ASP A 38 5.85 0.09 6.60
C ASP A 38 6.78 1.27 6.94
N LYS A 39 7.76 1.06 7.85
CA LYS A 39 8.72 2.07 8.29
C LYS A 39 9.97 2.15 7.42
N ARG A 40 10.18 1.24 6.46
CA ARG A 40 11.38 1.16 5.61
C ARG A 40 11.24 1.96 4.31
N ASN A 41 10.74 3.19 4.38
CA ASN A 41 10.63 4.05 3.21
C ASN A 41 11.94 4.83 2.97
N PRO A 42 12.61 4.66 1.81
CA PRO A 42 13.79 5.43 1.43
C PRO A 42 13.62 6.95 1.51
N LEU A 43 12.39 7.44 1.32
CA LEU A 43 12.03 8.86 1.30
C LEU A 43 11.81 9.46 2.71
N LYS A 44 11.83 8.63 3.76
CA LYS A 44 11.59 9.06 5.16
C LYS A 44 12.85 9.01 6.04
N ARG A 45 14.04 8.96 5.43
CA ARG A 45 15.32 8.93 6.18
C ARG A 45 15.65 10.29 6.79
N ASP A 46 16.48 10.31 7.83
CA ASP A 46 17.07 11.56 8.32
C ASP A 46 17.94 12.20 7.22
N ILE A 47 18.07 13.54 7.27
CA ILE A 47 18.74 14.30 6.22
C ILE A 47 20.20 13.87 6.00
N LYS A 48 20.90 13.49 7.07
CA LYS A 48 22.31 13.07 6.99
C LYS A 48 22.42 11.74 6.25
N SER A 49 21.61 10.74 6.62
CA SER A 49 21.57 9.44 5.94
C SER A 49 21.09 9.57 4.49
N TYR A 50 20.10 10.43 4.22
CA TYR A 50 19.58 10.68 2.89
C TYR A 50 20.66 11.24 1.95
N ILE A 51 21.44 12.22 2.40
CA ILE A 51 22.55 12.79 1.63
C ILE A 51 23.66 11.75 1.44
N SER A 52 24.05 11.03 2.50
CA SER A 52 25.13 10.03 2.44
C SER A 52 24.85 8.85 1.50
N SER A 53 23.58 8.53 1.24
CA SER A 53 23.17 7.42 0.37
C SER A 53 22.46 7.87 -0.92
N GLY A 54 22.34 9.18 -1.13
CA GLY A 54 21.63 9.78 -2.25
C GLY A 54 22.46 9.86 -3.53
N VAL A 55 21.77 10.09 -4.65
CA VAL A 55 22.38 10.32 -5.97
C VAL A 55 21.84 11.64 -6.50
N ILE A 56 22.72 12.47 -7.09
CA ILE A 56 22.32 13.70 -7.77
C ILE A 56 22.44 13.47 -9.27
N ASN A 57 21.32 13.56 -9.98
CA ASN A 57 21.32 13.56 -11.44
C ASN A 57 21.64 14.98 -11.95
N LEU A 58 22.92 15.26 -12.11
CA LEU A 58 23.39 16.56 -12.58
C LEU A 58 23.39 16.62 -14.11
N ASP A 59 22.62 17.55 -14.65
CA ASP A 59 22.82 18.02 -16.02
C ASP A 59 23.75 19.24 -15.97
N LYS A 60 25.01 19.06 -16.37
CA LYS A 60 26.05 20.08 -16.23
C LYS A 60 25.82 21.19 -17.27
N PRO A 61 25.68 22.47 -16.87
CA PRO A 61 25.54 23.57 -17.81
C PRO A 61 26.85 23.90 -18.55
N SER A 62 26.73 24.50 -19.74
CA SER A 62 27.87 25.02 -20.53
C SER A 62 28.35 26.37 -20.00
N ASN A 63 29.67 26.61 -19.97
CA ASN A 63 30.31 27.86 -19.51
C ASN A 63 30.50 28.88 -20.64
N THR A 64 29.52 29.03 -21.54
CA THR A 64 29.68 29.88 -22.74
C THR A 64 29.50 31.35 -22.42
#